data_AF-A0A386H5S6-F1
#
_entry.id   AF-A0A386H5S6-F1
#
_cell.length_a   1.000
_cell.length_b   1.000
_cell.length_c   1.000
_cell.angle_alpha   90.00
_cell.angle_beta   90.00
_cell.angle_gamma   90.00
#
_symmetry.space_group_name_H-M   'P 1'
#
loop_
_entity.id
_entity.type
_entity.pdbx_description
1 polymer ?
#
loop_
_entity_poly.entity_id
_entity_poly.type
_entity_poly.pdbx_seq_one_letter_code
_entity_poly.pdbx_strand_id
1 'polypeptide(L)'
;MQITDKLTKQIDEMRYITAENAWRYRTILRFFYLQYEKMKYWMYKEELFQELKTHDEFKDYTMETCRQDLDVLISWKNFVAVQDTAKVATVEEFKNKQFRYELSEYSVEIERLTIKLENLFVESASLESSLLERIKEQIEKLTEMVSKSEKEVGVWWGSLNNDFKRLNQNYQDYIRPKCH
;
A
#
# COMPACT_ATOMS: atom_id res chain seq x y z
N MET A 1 -14.95 -13.85 23.94
CA MET A 1 -14.26 -14.11 22.67
C MET A 1 -14.04 -15.61 22.55
N GLN A 2 -14.50 -16.26 21.48
CA GLN A 2 -14.21 -17.67 21.23
C GLN A 2 -12.94 -17.77 20.39
N ILE A 3 -11.96 -18.55 20.86
CA ILE A 3 -10.73 -18.81 20.11
C ILE A 3 -11.05 -19.92 19.10
N THR A 4 -10.94 -19.59 17.81
CA THR A 4 -11.18 -20.52 16.70
C THR A 4 -9.85 -20.89 16.06
N ASP A 5 -9.79 -22.04 15.38
CA ASP A 5 -8.59 -22.47 14.65
C ASP A 5 -8.12 -21.45 13.61
N LYS A 6 -9.05 -20.68 13.03
CA LYS A 6 -8.74 -19.58 12.12
C LYS A 6 -7.97 -18.45 12.81
N LEU A 7 -8.29 -18.16 14.08
CA LEU A 7 -7.65 -17.10 14.85
C LEU A 7 -6.23 -17.49 15.32
N THR A 8 -5.99 -18.77 15.55
CA THR A 8 -4.68 -19.28 15.99
C THR A 8 -3.74 -19.62 14.84
N LYS A 9 -4.25 -19.69 13.60
CA LYS A 9 -3.44 -19.98 12.42
C LYS A 9 -2.57 -18.77 12.07
N GLN A 10 -1.31 -19.05 11.78
CA GLN A 10 -0.39 -18.03 11.27
C GLN A 10 -0.86 -17.50 9.90
N ILE A 11 -0.73 -16.18 9.72
CA ILE A 11 -0.91 -15.51 8.45
C ILE A 11 0.46 -15.50 7.75
N ASP A 12 0.72 -16.51 6.93
CA ASP A 12 2.00 -16.68 6.25
C ASP A 12 2.30 -15.53 5.29
N GLU A 13 1.25 -14.98 4.70
CA GLU A 13 1.29 -13.88 3.75
C GLU A 13 1.95 -12.64 4.37
N MET A 14 1.80 -12.41 5.67
CA MET A 14 2.42 -11.28 6.39
C MET A 14 3.92 -11.46 6.70
N ARG A 15 4.50 -12.64 6.47
CA ARG A 15 5.89 -12.94 6.88
C ARG A 15 6.93 -12.05 6.22
N TYR A 16 6.66 -11.55 5.02
CA TYR A 16 7.60 -10.67 4.32
C TYR A 16 7.85 -9.36 5.05
N ILE A 17 6.91 -8.90 5.88
CA ILE A 17 7.00 -7.62 6.59
C ILE A 17 8.15 -7.61 7.59
N THR A 18 8.45 -8.77 8.20
CA THR A 18 9.47 -8.92 9.24
C THR A 18 10.74 -9.62 8.76
N ALA A 19 10.81 -9.96 7.46
CA ALA A 19 11.99 -10.59 6.88
C ALA A 19 13.17 -9.61 6.78
N GLU A 20 14.41 -10.12 6.76
CA GLU A 20 15.60 -9.28 6.58
C GLU A 20 15.55 -8.44 5.30
N ASN A 21 15.05 -9.04 4.21
CA ASN A 21 14.84 -8.39 2.92
C ASN A 21 13.43 -7.77 2.77
N ALA A 22 12.77 -7.41 3.88
CA ALA A 22 11.41 -6.87 3.86
C ALA A 22 11.25 -5.67 2.92
N TRP A 23 12.24 -4.77 2.88
CA TRP A 23 12.23 -3.61 1.98
C TRP A 23 12.08 -4.03 0.51
N ARG A 24 12.79 -5.09 0.10
CA ARG A 24 12.80 -5.61 -1.27
C ARG A 24 11.48 -6.29 -1.61
N TYR A 25 10.99 -7.13 -0.69
CA TYR A 25 9.70 -7.81 -0.85
C TYR A 25 8.54 -6.82 -0.93
N ARG A 26 8.56 -5.78 -0.08
CA ARG A 26 7.56 -4.70 -0.13
C ARG A 26 7.59 -3.98 -1.47
N THR A 27 8.75 -3.67 -2.03
CA THR A 27 8.85 -3.04 -3.35
C THR A 27 8.27 -3.94 -4.45
N ILE A 28 8.59 -5.25 -4.43
CA ILE A 28 8.04 -6.21 -5.40
C ILE A 28 6.51 -6.27 -5.30
N LEU A 29 5.96 -6.44 -4.10
CA LEU A 29 4.51 -6.50 -3.88
C LEU A 29 3.81 -5.18 -4.25
N ARG A 30 4.39 -4.04 -3.89
CA ARG A 30 3.90 -2.70 -4.27
C ARG A 30 3.84 -2.55 -5.79
N PHE A 31 4.88 -2.96 -6.51
CA PHE A 31 4.87 -2.91 -7.97
C PHE A 31 3.73 -3.75 -8.55
N PHE A 32 3.58 -5.00 -8.09
CA PHE A 32 2.48 -5.85 -8.55
C PHE A 32 1.11 -5.25 -8.23
N TYR A 33 0.94 -4.64 -7.06
CA TYR A 33 -0.29 -3.98 -6.66
C TYR A 33 -0.62 -2.79 -7.56
N LEU A 34 0.37 -1.96 -7.91
CA LEU A 34 0.18 -0.84 -8.85
C LEU A 34 -0.22 -1.30 -10.26
N GLN A 35 0.22 -2.49 -10.68
CA GLN A 35 -0.18 -3.09 -11.96
C GLN A 35 -1.57 -3.72 -11.87
N TYR A 36 -1.89 -4.36 -10.74
CA TYR A 36 -3.22 -4.84 -10.41
C TYR A 36 -4.27 -3.72 -10.49
N GLU A 37 -3.98 -2.53 -9.94
CA GLU A 37 -4.87 -1.36 -10.04
C GLU A 37 -5.10 -0.87 -11.48
N LYS A 38 -4.16 -1.17 -12.39
CA LYS A 38 -4.27 -0.92 -13.84
C LYS A 38 -4.91 -2.09 -14.60
N MET A 39 -5.57 -3.01 -13.90
CA MET A 39 -6.17 -4.24 -14.44
C MET A 39 -5.17 -5.21 -15.09
N LYS A 40 -3.87 -5.08 -14.76
CA LYS A 40 -2.81 -5.99 -15.22
C LYS A 40 -2.48 -6.97 -14.10
N TYR A 41 -3.21 -8.08 -14.08
CA TYR A 41 -3.12 -9.10 -13.01
C TYR A 41 -1.92 -10.05 -13.14
N TRP A 42 -1.49 -10.32 -14.37
CA TRP A 42 -0.44 -11.29 -14.67
C TRP A 42 0.81 -10.59 -15.19
N MET A 43 1.98 -10.97 -14.66
CA MET A 43 3.27 -10.46 -15.11
C MET A 43 4.35 -11.52 -15.15
N TYR A 44 5.34 -11.33 -16.01
CA TYR A 44 6.56 -12.13 -16.04
C TYR A 44 7.61 -11.58 -15.08
N LYS A 45 8.54 -12.45 -14.64
CA LYS A 45 9.68 -12.03 -13.79
C LYS A 45 10.59 -11.04 -14.50
N GLU A 46 10.68 -11.11 -15.84
CA GLU A 46 11.45 -10.19 -16.67
C GLU A 46 10.89 -8.77 -16.58
N GLU A 47 9.56 -8.61 -16.56
CA GLU A 47 8.92 -7.30 -16.43
C GLU A 47 9.18 -6.70 -15.06
N LEU A 48 9.07 -7.51 -13.99
CA LEU A 48 9.44 -7.10 -12.64
C LEU A 48 10.91 -6.67 -12.59
N PHE A 49 11.81 -7.48 -13.13
CA PHE A 49 13.25 -7.19 -13.09
C PHE A 49 13.59 -5.89 -13.81
N GLN A 50 13.00 -5.66 -14.99
CA GLN A 50 13.22 -4.42 -15.74
C GLN A 50 12.73 -3.19 -14.97
N GLU A 51 11.54 -3.26 -14.36
CA GLU A 51 11.06 -2.16 -13.52
C GLU A 51 12.01 -1.90 -12.35
N LEU A 52 12.35 -2.93 -11.58
CA LEU A 52 13.20 -2.77 -10.41
C LEU A 52 14.55 -2.15 -10.78
N LYS A 53 15.13 -2.55 -11.93
CA LYS A 53 16.39 -2.01 -12.44
C LYS A 53 16.37 -0.51 -12.78
N THR A 54 15.21 0.10 -12.90
CA THR A 54 15.11 1.56 -13.08
C THR A 54 15.45 2.34 -11.80
N HIS A 55 15.48 1.67 -10.64
CA HIS A 55 15.74 2.27 -9.35
C HIS A 55 17.18 2.04 -8.89
N ASP A 56 17.77 3.06 -8.28
CA ASP A 56 19.17 3.07 -7.85
C ASP A 56 19.47 2.00 -6.78
N GLU A 57 18.50 1.71 -5.92
CA GLU A 57 18.55 0.71 -4.86
C GLU A 57 18.69 -0.73 -5.41
N PHE A 58 18.38 -0.94 -6.68
CA PHE A 58 18.42 -2.24 -7.36
C PHE A 58 19.55 -2.36 -8.39
N LYS A 59 20.55 -1.46 -8.36
CA LYS A 59 21.73 -1.49 -9.26
C LYS A 59 22.46 -2.83 -9.29
N ASP A 60 22.59 -3.48 -8.14
CA ASP A 60 23.26 -4.80 -8.01
C ASP A 60 22.29 -5.99 -8.04
N TYR A 61 20.98 -5.73 -8.20
CA TYR A 61 19.97 -6.77 -8.24
C TYR A 61 20.13 -7.68 -9.46
N THR A 62 20.01 -9.00 -9.32
CA THR A 62 20.21 -9.93 -10.45
C THR A 62 18.92 -10.68 -10.78
N MET A 63 18.83 -11.23 -11.99
CA MET A 63 17.71 -12.12 -12.36
C MET A 63 17.64 -13.36 -11.47
N GLU A 64 18.78 -13.82 -10.95
CA GLU A 64 18.81 -14.93 -10.00
C GLU A 64 18.19 -14.52 -8.66
N THR A 65 18.54 -13.33 -8.14
CA THR A 65 17.91 -12.77 -6.95
C THR A 65 16.40 -12.56 -7.15
N CYS A 66 15.99 -12.08 -8.33
CA CYS A 66 14.58 -11.92 -8.68
C CYS A 66 13.80 -13.23 -8.61
N ARG A 67 14.37 -14.31 -9.16
CA ARG A 67 13.77 -15.64 -9.05
C ARG A 67 13.66 -16.09 -7.58
N GLN A 68 14.73 -15.95 -6.81
CA GLN A 68 14.75 -16.36 -5.41
C GLN A 68 13.71 -15.60 -4.57
N ASP A 69 13.55 -14.30 -4.81
CA ASP A 69 12.54 -13.50 -4.11
C ASP A 69 11.12 -13.90 -4.45
N LEU A 70 10.85 -14.17 -5.74
CA LEU A 70 9.55 -14.67 -6.17
C LEU A 70 9.26 -16.04 -5.56
N ASP A 71 10.24 -16.95 -5.51
CA ASP A 71 10.10 -18.28 -4.90
C ASP A 71 9.77 -18.17 -3.40
N VAL A 72 10.45 -17.26 -2.67
CA VAL A 72 10.15 -16.98 -1.25
C VAL A 72 8.74 -16.43 -1.09
N LEU A 73 8.35 -15.44 -1.89
CA LEU A 73 7.02 -14.84 -1.82
C LEU A 73 5.90 -15.82 -2.18
N ILE A 74 6.15 -16.76 -3.11
CA ILE A 74 5.24 -17.88 -3.39
C ILE A 74 5.15 -18.83 -2.19
N SER A 75 6.27 -19.16 -1.56
CA SER A 75 6.28 -20.04 -0.38
C SER A 75 5.46 -19.47 0.79
N TRP A 76 5.36 -18.14 0.86
CA TRP A 76 4.51 -17.41 1.81
C TRP A 76 3.11 -17.08 1.28
N LYS A 77 2.72 -17.67 0.14
CA LYS A 77 1.39 -17.52 -0.48
C LYS A 77 1.06 -16.09 -0.91
N ASN A 78 2.07 -15.26 -1.14
CA ASN A 78 1.86 -13.90 -1.63
C ASN A 78 1.59 -13.87 -3.14
N PHE A 79 2.16 -14.81 -3.89
CA PHE A 79 1.95 -14.94 -5.33
C PHE A 79 1.39 -16.31 -5.70
N VAL A 80 0.59 -16.31 -6.77
CA VAL A 80 0.21 -17.49 -7.54
C VAL A 80 1.07 -17.52 -8.80
N ALA A 81 1.77 -18.62 -9.04
CA ALA A 81 2.56 -18.83 -10.25
C ALA A 81 1.84 -19.80 -11.19
N VAL A 82 1.59 -19.36 -12.42
CA VAL A 82 0.97 -20.19 -13.47
C VAL A 82 1.96 -20.37 -14.61
N GLN A 83 2.12 -21.61 -15.05
CA GLN A 83 2.94 -21.92 -16.21
C GLN A 83 2.23 -21.46 -17.48
N ASP A 84 2.89 -20.63 -18.27
CA ASP A 84 2.39 -20.21 -19.57
C ASP A 84 2.73 -21.28 -20.62
N THR A 85 1.73 -22.07 -21.01
CA THR A 85 1.87 -23.10 -22.05
C THR A 85 1.52 -22.59 -23.45
N ALA A 86 1.16 -21.30 -23.61
CA ALA A 86 0.60 -20.77 -24.84
C ALA A 86 1.65 -20.30 -25.87
N LYS A 87 2.91 -20.11 -25.47
CA LYS A 87 4.00 -19.68 -26.35
C LYS A 87 5.12 -20.72 -26.38
N VAL A 88 4.99 -21.70 -27.27
CA VAL A 88 6.12 -22.55 -27.69
C VAL A 88 6.27 -22.39 -29.19
N ALA A 89 6.89 -21.30 -29.63
CA ALA A 89 7.20 -21.08 -31.04
C ALA A 89 8.65 -21.45 -31.38
N THR A 90 9.56 -21.53 -30.39
CA THR A 90 10.98 -21.86 -30.61
C THR A 90 11.57 -22.77 -29.52
N VAL A 91 12.58 -23.58 -29.89
CA VAL A 91 13.28 -24.53 -29.01
C VAL A 91 14.03 -23.84 -27.85
N GLU A 92 14.40 -22.57 -28.02
CA GLU A 92 15.06 -21.74 -26.98
C GLU A 92 14.05 -21.23 -25.93
N GLU A 93 12.85 -20.82 -26.35
CA GLU A 93 11.75 -20.45 -25.45
C GLU A 93 11.20 -21.66 -24.68
N PHE A 94 11.26 -22.86 -25.26
CA PHE A 94 10.83 -24.09 -24.59
C PHE A 94 11.69 -24.46 -23.38
N LYS A 95 12.96 -24.06 -23.34
CA LYS A 95 13.86 -24.30 -22.19
C LYS A 95 13.61 -23.34 -21.04
N ASN A 96 13.09 -22.14 -21.31
CA ASN A 96 12.68 -21.20 -20.28
C ASN A 96 11.21 -21.43 -19.96
N LYS A 97 10.92 -22.17 -18.88
CA LYS A 97 9.56 -22.26 -18.33
C LYS A 97 9.10 -20.83 -17.99
N GLN A 98 8.31 -20.24 -18.88
CA GLN A 98 7.74 -18.90 -18.72
C GLN A 98 6.63 -19.01 -17.69
N PHE A 99 6.87 -18.52 -16.48
CA PHE A 99 5.86 -18.40 -15.43
C PHE A 99 5.28 -17.00 -15.43
N ARG A 100 3.97 -16.91 -15.27
CA ARG A 100 3.28 -15.67 -14.93
C ARG A 100 2.94 -15.68 -13.45
N TYR A 101 3.09 -14.53 -12.82
CA TYR A 101 2.86 -14.31 -11.41
C TYR A 101 1.67 -13.37 -11.25
N GLU A 102 0.82 -13.67 -10.27
CA GLU A 102 -0.34 -12.88 -9.87
C GLU A 102 -0.36 -12.75 -8.34
N LEU A 103 -0.72 -11.58 -7.81
CA LEU A 103 -0.91 -11.40 -6.36
C LEU A 103 -2.07 -12.26 -5.86
N SER A 104 -1.89 -12.92 -4.72
CA SER A 104 -3.01 -13.52 -4.02
C SER A 104 -3.98 -12.45 -3.50
N GLU A 105 -5.25 -12.80 -3.34
CA GLU A 105 -6.26 -11.90 -2.76
C GLU A 105 -5.84 -11.36 -1.38
N TYR A 106 -5.20 -12.21 -0.57
CA TYR A 106 -4.63 -11.81 0.71
C TYR A 106 -3.59 -10.70 0.55
N SER A 107 -2.69 -10.82 -0.42
CA SER A 107 -1.63 -9.84 -0.65
C SER A 107 -2.18 -8.51 -1.12
N VAL A 108 -3.24 -8.52 -1.94
CA VAL A 108 -3.93 -7.29 -2.35
C VAL A 108 -4.46 -6.54 -1.12
N GLU A 109 -5.14 -7.25 -0.21
CA GLU A 109 -5.70 -6.63 0.99
C GLU A 109 -4.64 -6.22 2.02
N ILE A 110 -3.57 -7.01 2.16
CA ILE A 110 -2.42 -6.63 2.99
C ILE A 110 -1.73 -5.38 2.43
N GLU A 111 -1.62 -5.25 1.10
CA GLU A 111 -1.00 -4.08 0.49
C GLU A 111 -1.86 -2.82 0.69
N ARG A 112 -3.19 -2.92 0.54
CA ARG A 112 -4.13 -1.84 0.90
C ARG A 112 -3.94 -1.41 2.36
N LEU A 113 -3.83 -2.37 3.28
CA LEU A 113 -3.57 -2.09 4.69
C LEU A 113 -2.21 -1.39 4.88
N THR A 114 -1.17 -1.87 4.21
CA THR A 114 0.19 -1.32 4.31
C THR A 114 0.24 0.13 3.82
N ILE A 115 -0.40 0.44 2.69
CA ILE A 115 -0.58 1.82 2.20
C ILE A 115 -1.31 2.69 3.24
N LYS A 116 -2.39 2.16 3.83
CA LYS A 116 -3.13 2.88 4.87
C LYS A 116 -2.25 3.19 6.09
N LEU A 117 -1.41 2.24 6.51
CA LEU A 117 -0.49 2.44 7.63
C LEU A 117 0.61 3.46 7.28
N GLU A 118 1.17 3.41 6.07
CA GLU A 118 2.14 4.40 5.59
C GLU A 118 1.56 5.83 5.64
N ASN A 119 0.30 5.99 5.22
CA ASN A 119 -0.38 7.28 5.21
C ASN A 119 -0.79 7.75 6.62
N LEU A 120 -1.13 6.83 7.53
CA LEU A 120 -1.44 7.16 8.93
C LEU A 120 -0.29 7.91 9.61
N PHE A 121 0.95 7.47 9.41
CA PHE A 121 2.13 8.15 9.98
C PHE A 121 2.32 9.56 9.42
N VAL A 122 2.03 9.77 8.13
CA VAL A 122 2.11 11.09 7.49
C VAL A 122 1.04 12.03 8.03
N GLU A 123 -0.17 11.51 8.27
CA GLU A 123 -1.26 12.27 8.88
C GLU A 123 -0.94 12.65 10.33
N SER A 124 -0.40 11.75 11.16
CA SER A 124 0.03 12.06 12.53
C SER A 124 1.07 13.18 12.60
N ALA A 125 2.06 13.17 11.69
CA ALA A 125 3.12 14.20 11.67
C ALA A 125 2.63 15.57 11.17
N SER A 126 1.60 15.61 10.31
CA SER A 126 1.05 16.85 9.76
C SER A 126 -0.07 17.47 10.59
N LEU A 127 -0.71 16.71 11.49
CA LEU A 127 -1.96 17.12 12.16
C LEU A 127 -1.80 17.70 13.58
N GLU A 128 -0.65 17.55 14.23
CA GLU A 128 -0.54 17.89 15.67
C GLU A 128 -0.59 19.41 15.96
N SER A 129 -0.02 20.28 15.12
CA SER A 129 0.08 21.72 15.47
C SER A 129 -0.93 22.63 14.80
N SER A 130 -1.34 22.37 13.55
CA SER A 130 -2.12 23.34 12.76
C SER A 130 -3.61 23.03 12.61
N LEU A 131 -4.09 21.82 12.93
CA LEU A 131 -5.49 21.46 12.69
C LEU A 131 -6.46 22.27 13.59
N LEU A 132 -6.13 22.40 14.87
CA LEU A 132 -6.94 23.15 15.83
C LEU A 132 -6.93 24.66 15.52
N GLU A 133 -5.77 25.20 15.15
CA GLU A 133 -5.64 26.60 14.70
C GLU A 133 -6.46 26.84 13.44
N ARG A 134 -6.41 25.92 12.48
CA ARG A 134 -7.19 26.00 11.24
C ARG A 134 -8.68 25.94 11.50
N ILE A 135 -9.16 25.01 12.34
CA ILE A 135 -10.58 24.95 12.71
C ILE A 135 -11.02 26.25 13.38
N LYS A 136 -10.20 26.80 14.28
CA LYS A 136 -10.45 28.10 14.92
C LYS A 136 -10.57 29.21 13.87
N GLU A 137 -9.61 29.35 12.96
CA GLU A 137 -9.63 30.37 11.90
C GLU A 137 -10.85 30.23 10.98
N GLN A 138 -11.27 29.00 10.67
CA GLN A 138 -12.48 28.78 9.89
C GLN A 138 -13.70 29.25 10.69
N ILE A 139 -13.86 28.84 11.95
CA ILE A 139 -14.97 29.25 12.82
C ILE A 139 -15.05 30.78 12.95
N GLU A 140 -13.91 31.48 13.09
CA GLU A 140 -13.87 32.95 13.12
C GLU A 140 -14.43 33.58 11.83
N LYS A 141 -14.26 32.93 10.67
CA LYS A 141 -14.77 33.40 9.38
C LYS A 141 -16.28 33.13 9.17
N LEU A 142 -16.96 32.44 10.10
CA LEU A 142 -18.42 32.22 10.04
C LEU A 142 -19.19 33.54 9.92
N THR A 143 -18.73 34.59 10.60
CA THR A 143 -19.40 35.91 10.57
C THR A 143 -19.32 36.59 9.21
N GLU A 144 -18.34 36.24 8.37
CA GLU A 144 -18.17 36.79 7.01
C GLU A 144 -18.99 36.05 5.95
N MET A 145 -19.57 34.89 6.31
CA MET A 145 -20.31 34.07 5.34
C MET A 145 -21.59 34.72 4.84
N VAL A 146 -22.20 35.58 5.66
CA VAL A 146 -23.43 36.30 5.34
C VAL A 146 -23.27 37.17 4.09
N SER A 147 -22.03 37.58 3.78
CA SER A 147 -21.69 38.43 2.63
C SER A 147 -21.08 37.69 1.44
N LYS A 148 -20.94 36.35 1.48
CA LYS A 148 -20.29 35.56 0.42
C LYS A 148 -21.30 34.76 -0.41
N SER A 149 -20.87 34.34 -1.60
CA SER A 149 -21.74 33.55 -2.49
C SER A 149 -21.98 32.13 -1.97
N GLU A 150 -23.12 31.51 -2.30
CA GLU A 150 -23.45 30.14 -1.89
C GLU A 150 -22.37 29.12 -2.30
N LYS A 151 -21.72 29.33 -3.44
CA LYS A 151 -20.65 28.45 -3.94
C LYS A 151 -19.39 28.52 -3.06
N GLU A 152 -19.00 29.72 -2.64
CA GLU A 152 -17.86 29.93 -1.73
C GLU A 152 -18.16 29.38 -0.35
N VAL A 153 -19.39 29.61 0.14
CA VAL A 153 -19.91 29.04 1.39
C VAL A 153 -19.90 27.51 1.35
N GLY A 154 -20.30 26.89 0.23
CA GLY A 154 -20.29 25.43 0.08
C GLY A 154 -18.89 24.81 0.12
N VAL A 155 -17.91 25.42 -0.55
CA VAL A 155 -16.50 24.97 -0.52
C VAL A 155 -15.91 25.12 0.89
N TRP A 156 -16.21 26.25 1.53
CA TRP A 156 -15.78 26.53 2.89
C TRP A 156 -16.37 25.54 3.91
N TRP A 157 -17.68 25.30 3.85
CA TRP A 157 -18.38 24.34 4.71
C TRP A 157 -17.88 22.91 4.50
N GLY A 158 -17.62 22.51 3.26
CA GLY A 158 -17.03 21.21 2.95
C GLY A 158 -15.64 21.04 3.57
N SER A 159 -14.83 22.10 3.57
CA SER A 159 -13.50 22.10 4.19
C SER A 159 -13.59 21.99 5.71
N LEU A 160 -14.46 22.78 6.35
CA LEU A 160 -14.69 22.70 7.80
C LEU A 160 -15.19 21.31 8.23
N ASN A 161 -16.13 20.73 7.49
CA ASN A 161 -16.67 19.40 7.81
C ASN A 161 -15.61 18.30 7.67
N ASN A 162 -14.73 18.39 6.67
CA ASN A 162 -13.61 17.46 6.53
C ASN A 162 -12.61 17.60 7.70
N ASP A 163 -12.38 18.82 8.20
CA ASP A 163 -11.50 19.08 9.33
C ASP A 163 -12.08 18.52 10.63
N PHE A 164 -13.40 18.66 10.84
CA PHE A 164 -14.08 18.01 11.96
C PHE A 164 -14.06 16.49 11.87
N LYS A 165 -14.23 15.91 10.68
CA LYS A 165 -14.11 14.46 10.50
C LYS A 165 -12.71 13.96 10.83
N ARG A 166 -11.67 14.69 10.41
CA ARG A 166 -10.26 14.39 10.74
C ARG A 166 -10.00 14.50 12.25
N LEU A 167 -10.48 15.56 12.89
CA LEU A 167 -10.39 15.72 14.34
C LEU A 167 -11.05 14.54 15.08
N ASN A 168 -12.24 14.12 14.63
CA ASN A 168 -12.98 13.03 15.26
C ASN A 168 -12.38 11.63 14.98
N GLN A 169 -11.68 11.46 13.86
CA GLN A 169 -10.96 10.22 13.56
C GLN A 169 -9.65 10.11 14.37
N ASN A 170 -8.99 11.25 14.59
CA ASN A 170 -7.68 11.32 15.24
C ASN A 170 -7.76 11.90 16.67
N TYR A 171 -8.94 11.90 17.30
CA TYR A 171 -9.16 12.51 18.63
C TYR A 171 -8.26 11.92 19.73
N GLN A 172 -7.84 10.67 19.58
CA GLN A 172 -6.92 9.98 20.49
C GLN A 172 -5.53 10.65 20.54
N ASP A 173 -5.10 11.25 19.43
CA ASP A 173 -3.81 11.98 19.35
C ASP A 173 -3.88 13.33 20.09
N TYR A 174 -5.08 13.90 20.24
CA TYR A 174 -5.31 15.16 20.97
C TYR A 174 -5.57 14.97 22.47
N ILE A 175 -6.07 13.80 22.89
CA ILE A 175 -6.51 13.54 24.27
C ILE A 175 -5.51 12.66 25.06
N ARG A 176 -4.60 11.94 24.40
CA ARG A 176 -3.55 11.21 25.12
C ARG A 176 -2.58 12.20 25.78
N PRO A 177 -2.40 12.14 27.11
CA PRO A 177 -1.26 12.79 27.72
C PRO A 177 0.00 12.19 27.10
N LYS A 178 0.86 13.02 26.50
CA LYS A 178 2.25 12.62 26.23
C LYS A 178 2.86 12.31 27.60
N CYS A 179 2.81 11.05 28.03
CA CYS A 179 3.62 10.57 29.15
C CYS A 179 5.07 10.63 28.66
N HIS A 180 5.75 11.71 29.02
CA HIS A 180 7.20 11.83 28.95
C HIS A 180 7.87 10.93 29.97
#